data_AF-A0A7S4FBV2-F1
#
_entry.id   AF-A0A7S4FBV2-F1
#
_cell.length_a   1.000
_cell.length_b   1.000
_cell.length_c   1.000
_cell.angle_alpha   90.00
_cell.angle_beta   90.00
_cell.angle_gamma   90.00
#
_symmetry.space_group_name_H-M   'P 1'
#
loop_
_entity.id
_entity.type
_entity.pdbx_description
1 polymer ?
#
loop_
_entity_poly.entity_id
_entity_poly.type
_entity_poly.pdbx_seq_one_letter_code
_entity_poly.pdbx_strand_id
1 'polypeptide(L)'
;VTSNAAEYDAFALTPRVPRMLIQYGAARTATTLQFQIMCAAMFLLHQNTPQKVRCRFWSGLKPNDRILLPPAADSFEVVKTHVLPDNIAQLRRHAWLFATSVSAANGTNLTQELGMEVKLLQDYEMLRHHGYRVATKYQQILSLSKPQVDDLLEYLRYWVVLRQCCGMQMSAEWRARLVEGPTH
;
A
#
# COMPACT_ATOMS: atom_id res chain seq x y z
N VAL A 1 12.78 50.60 11.84
CA VAL A 1 13.31 49.24 12.00
C VAL A 1 12.13 48.28 11.89
N THR A 2 11.91 47.74 10.70
CA THR A 2 10.79 46.85 10.39
C THR A 2 11.32 45.62 9.67
N SER A 3 10.60 44.52 9.86
CA SER A 3 10.71 43.18 9.28
C SER A 3 11.91 42.33 9.69
N ASN A 4 11.64 41.25 10.41
CA ASN A 4 11.87 39.88 9.88
C ASN A 4 11.08 38.87 10.73
N ALA A 5 9.81 38.69 10.37
CA ALA A 5 8.94 37.62 10.89
C ALA A 5 8.39 36.77 9.74
N ALA A 6 9.19 36.58 8.67
CA ALA A 6 8.75 35.96 7.43
C ALA A 6 9.64 34.77 6.99
N GLU A 7 10.26 34.05 7.94
CA GLU A 7 11.14 32.92 7.61
C GLU A 7 10.84 31.62 8.37
N TYR A 8 9.67 31.52 9.01
CA TYR A 8 9.24 30.31 9.72
C TYR A 8 7.82 29.89 9.34
N ASP A 9 7.56 29.52 8.07
CA ASP A 9 6.35 28.71 7.79
C ASP A 9 6.36 27.92 6.47
N ALA A 10 7.52 27.45 6.01
CA ALA A 10 7.58 26.58 4.82
C ALA A 10 7.44 25.07 5.13
N PHE A 11 7.26 24.69 6.40
CA PHE A 11 7.19 23.27 6.83
C PHE A 11 5.75 22.76 7.03
N ALA A 12 4.73 23.62 6.85
CA ALA A 12 3.38 23.36 7.36
C ALA A 12 2.33 22.85 6.35
N LEU A 13 2.71 22.32 5.17
CA LEU A 13 1.71 21.82 4.19
C LEU A 13 2.02 20.48 3.50
N THR A 14 2.83 19.60 4.10
CA THR A 14 2.78 18.17 3.72
C THR A 14 1.67 17.47 4.51
N PRO A 15 0.62 16.95 3.86
CA PRO A 15 -0.42 16.20 4.57
C PRO A 15 0.22 15.00 5.27
N ARG A 16 0.08 14.93 6.60
CA ARG A 16 0.58 13.80 7.39
C ARG A 16 -0.11 12.52 6.90
N VAL A 17 0.69 11.47 6.68
CA VAL A 17 0.19 10.14 6.36
C VAL A 17 -0.87 9.73 7.40
N PRO A 18 -2.06 9.28 6.98
CA PRO A 18 -3.12 8.92 7.90
C PRO A 18 -2.74 7.67 8.67
N ARG A 19 -3.46 7.45 9.77
CA ARG A 19 -3.21 6.32 10.64
C ARG A 19 -3.60 4.98 10.03
N MET A 20 -4.39 5.00 8.97
CA MET A 20 -4.87 3.79 8.30
C MET A 20 -4.54 3.86 6.81
N LEU A 21 -3.91 2.81 6.30
CA LEU A 21 -3.75 2.58 4.87
C LEU A 21 -4.54 1.33 4.50
N ILE A 22 -5.36 1.42 3.46
CA ILE A 22 -6.21 0.33 2.98
C ILE A 22 -5.70 -0.09 1.61
N GLN A 23 -5.34 -1.36 1.48
CA GLN A 23 -5.05 -2.01 0.22
C GLN A 23 -6.32 -2.76 -0.23
N TYR A 24 -6.85 -2.40 -1.40
CA TYR A 24 -8.01 -3.01 -2.03
C TYR A 24 -7.68 -3.58 -3.43
N GLY A 25 -8.37 -4.63 -3.83
CA GLY A 25 -8.32 -5.13 -5.20
C GLY A 25 -8.79 -6.56 -5.27
N ALA A 26 -9.04 -7.05 -6.48
CA ALA A 26 -9.46 -8.43 -6.67
C ALA A 26 -8.38 -9.44 -6.20
N ALA A 27 -8.79 -10.67 -5.93
CA ALA A 27 -7.82 -11.73 -5.72
C ALA A 27 -6.93 -11.86 -6.97
N ARG A 28 -5.64 -12.12 -6.76
CA ARG A 28 -4.66 -12.29 -7.85
C ARG A 28 -4.47 -11.06 -8.75
N THR A 29 -4.43 -9.86 -8.17
CA THR A 29 -3.98 -8.62 -8.83
C THR A 29 -2.73 -8.04 -8.16
N ALA A 30 -1.86 -8.89 -7.62
CA ALA A 30 -0.68 -8.49 -6.85
C ALA A 30 -0.99 -7.60 -5.62
N THR A 31 -2.22 -7.64 -5.11
CA THR A 31 -2.67 -7.01 -3.85
C THR A 31 -1.68 -7.22 -2.70
N THR A 32 -1.10 -8.42 -2.59
CA THR A 32 -0.19 -8.74 -1.50
C THR A 32 1.17 -8.05 -1.61
N LEU A 33 1.67 -7.76 -2.81
CA LEU A 33 2.88 -6.96 -2.97
C LEU A 33 2.60 -5.52 -2.51
N GLN A 34 1.51 -4.93 -2.98
CA GLN A 34 1.12 -3.56 -2.61
C GLN A 34 0.95 -3.43 -1.08
N PHE A 35 0.27 -4.40 -0.46
CA PHE A 35 0.10 -4.47 0.98
C PHE A 35 1.44 -4.54 1.72
N GLN A 36 2.38 -5.36 1.23
CA GLN A 36 3.67 -5.49 1.87
C GLN A 36 4.50 -4.20 1.79
N ILE A 37 4.46 -3.51 0.65
CA ILE A 37 5.13 -2.21 0.47
C ILE A 37 4.59 -1.22 1.51
N MET A 38 3.26 -1.12 1.63
CA MET A 38 2.60 -0.23 2.57
C MET A 38 2.94 -0.57 4.03
N CYS A 39 3.00 -1.86 4.37
CA CYS A 39 3.40 -2.33 5.68
C CYS A 39 4.83 -1.93 6.04
N ALA A 40 5.79 -2.28 5.20
CA ALA A 40 7.19 -1.94 5.42
C ALA A 40 7.40 -0.42 5.50
N ALA A 41 6.76 0.35 4.61
CA ALA A 41 6.80 1.80 4.65
C ALA A 41 6.23 2.37 5.96
N MET A 42 5.12 1.85 6.47
CA MET A 42 4.54 2.28 7.74
C MET A 42 5.45 1.96 8.94
N PHE A 43 6.13 0.81 8.92
CA PHE A 43 7.16 0.50 9.93
C PHE A 43 8.34 1.48 9.87
N LEU A 44 8.80 1.84 8.67
CA LEU A 44 9.90 2.79 8.50
C LEU A 44 9.51 4.21 8.95
N LEU A 45 8.29 4.66 8.68
CA LEU A 45 7.75 5.94 9.18
C LEU A 45 7.68 5.99 10.71
N HIS A 46 7.49 4.84 11.35
CA HIS A 46 7.35 4.70 12.80
C HIS A 46 8.46 3.84 13.40
N GLN A 47 9.69 3.93 12.88
CA GLN A 47 10.82 3.10 13.30
C GLN A 47 11.17 3.21 14.79
N ASN A 48 10.83 4.33 15.43
CA ASN A 48 11.02 4.53 16.87
C ASN A 48 9.91 3.90 17.73
N THR A 49 8.77 3.52 17.12
CA THR A 49 7.65 2.86 17.79
C THR A 49 7.01 1.78 16.89
N PRO A 50 7.77 0.79 16.40
CA PRO A 50 7.29 -0.19 15.43
C PRO A 50 6.14 -1.05 15.97
N GLN A 51 6.09 -1.28 17.28
CA GLN A 51 5.02 -2.02 17.97
C GLN A 51 3.63 -1.36 17.84
N LYS A 52 3.57 -0.07 17.46
CA LYS A 52 2.30 0.64 17.21
C LYS A 52 1.75 0.38 15.81
N VAL A 53 2.53 -0.21 14.91
CA VAL A 53 2.14 -0.52 13.53
C VAL A 53 1.55 -1.93 13.46
N ARG A 54 0.35 -2.05 12.92
CA ARG A 54 -0.37 -3.32 12.75
C ARG A 54 -0.71 -3.56 11.30
N CYS A 55 -0.24 -4.68 10.77
CA CYS A 55 -0.53 -5.14 9.42
C CYS A 55 -1.48 -6.33 9.47
N ARG A 56 -2.68 -6.19 8.89
CA ARG A 56 -3.71 -7.23 8.97
C ARG A 56 -4.53 -7.37 7.71
N PHE A 57 -5.21 -8.50 7.60
CA PHE A 57 -6.21 -8.75 6.58
C PHE A 57 -7.58 -8.48 7.19
N TRP A 58 -8.45 -7.75 6.50
CA TRP A 58 -9.87 -7.81 6.81
C TRP A 58 -10.44 -9.11 6.22
N SER A 59 -10.32 -10.19 6.97
CA SER A 59 -10.91 -11.47 6.65
C SER A 59 -12.38 -11.51 7.08
N GLY A 60 -13.26 -11.97 6.19
CA GLY A 60 -14.66 -12.21 6.53
C GLY A 60 -15.58 -10.99 6.45
N LEU A 61 -15.09 -9.83 6.01
CA LEU A 61 -15.96 -8.70 5.66
C LEU A 61 -16.94 -9.08 4.56
N LYS A 62 -18.19 -8.73 4.76
CA LYS A 62 -19.25 -8.74 3.75
C LYS A 62 -19.48 -7.32 3.23
N PRO A 63 -19.99 -7.15 1.99
CA PRO A 63 -20.21 -5.81 1.41
C PRO A 63 -21.00 -4.87 2.33
N ASN A 64 -22.06 -5.40 2.96
CA ASN A 64 -22.96 -4.62 3.81
C ASN A 64 -22.44 -4.36 5.24
N ASP A 65 -21.22 -4.80 5.54
CA ASP A 65 -20.63 -4.56 6.85
C ASP A 65 -20.28 -3.07 7.00
N ARG A 66 -20.44 -2.56 8.22
CA ARG A 66 -20.05 -1.19 8.58
C ARG A 66 -18.92 -1.26 9.59
N ILE A 67 -17.81 -0.59 9.31
CA ILE A 67 -16.69 -0.50 10.24
C ILE A 67 -16.85 0.77 11.07
N LEU A 68 -16.81 0.63 12.40
CA LEU A 68 -17.15 1.71 13.33
C LEU A 68 -16.00 2.63 13.73
N LEU A 69 -14.73 2.30 13.49
CA LEU A 69 -13.63 3.14 14.00
C LEU A 69 -12.38 3.15 13.11
N PRO A 70 -11.64 4.29 13.10
CA PRO A 70 -10.22 4.33 12.75
C PRO A 70 -9.38 3.61 13.85
N PRO A 71 -8.06 3.45 13.68
CA PRO A 71 -7.21 2.76 14.66
C PRO A 71 -7.35 3.35 16.06
N ALA A 72 -7.07 2.58 17.11
CA ALA A 72 -6.91 3.12 18.46
C ALA A 72 -5.99 4.35 18.42
N ALA A 73 -6.26 5.36 19.26
CA ALA A 73 -5.62 6.68 19.23
C ALA A 73 -4.09 6.67 19.36
N ASP A 74 -3.46 5.52 19.57
CA ASP A 74 -2.02 5.28 19.67
C ASP A 74 -1.47 4.28 18.63
N SER A 75 -2.29 3.72 17.74
CA SER A 75 -1.86 2.74 16.72
C SER A 75 -1.99 3.21 15.26
N PHE A 76 -1.24 2.56 14.38
CA PHE A 76 -1.24 2.70 12.93
C PHE A 76 -1.62 1.37 12.30
N GLU A 77 -2.46 1.38 11.27
CA GLU A 77 -2.94 0.18 10.61
C GLU A 77 -2.67 0.20 9.11
N VAL A 78 -2.19 -0.93 8.61
CA VAL A 78 -2.20 -1.25 7.19
C VAL A 78 -3.08 -2.47 7.02
N VAL A 79 -4.09 -2.33 6.18
CA VAL A 79 -5.13 -3.33 5.99
C VAL A 79 -5.10 -3.82 4.56
N LYS A 80 -5.17 -5.13 4.36
CA LYS A 80 -5.48 -5.74 3.06
C LYS A 80 -6.92 -6.22 3.03
N THR A 81 -7.64 -5.94 1.96
CA THR A 81 -8.99 -6.48 1.73
C THR A 81 -9.31 -6.72 0.26
N HIS A 82 -10.24 -7.65 0.03
CA HIS A 82 -10.87 -7.90 -1.27
C HIS A 82 -12.32 -7.40 -1.32
N VAL A 83 -12.86 -6.93 -0.18
CA VAL A 83 -14.21 -6.41 -0.02
C VAL A 83 -14.13 -5.11 0.79
N LEU A 84 -14.77 -4.05 0.30
CA LEU A 84 -14.88 -2.79 1.03
C LEU A 84 -16.21 -2.72 1.76
N PRO A 85 -16.27 -2.09 2.95
CA PRO A 85 -17.52 -1.85 3.64
C PRO A 85 -18.33 -0.76 2.91
N ASP A 86 -19.65 -0.81 3.02
CA ASP A 86 -20.57 0.19 2.45
C ASP A 86 -20.24 1.64 2.86
N ASN A 87 -19.65 1.81 4.06
CA ASN A 87 -19.27 3.13 4.57
C ASN A 87 -17.84 3.55 4.23
N ILE A 88 -17.18 2.95 3.22
CA ILE A 88 -15.79 3.26 2.86
C ILE A 88 -15.54 4.76 2.62
N ALA A 89 -16.47 5.45 1.96
CA ALA A 89 -16.37 6.89 1.72
C ALA A 89 -16.26 7.72 3.01
N GLN A 90 -16.81 7.23 4.13
CA GLN A 90 -16.71 7.89 5.44
C GLN A 90 -15.28 7.82 6.00
N LEU A 91 -14.49 6.83 5.58
CA LEU A 91 -13.09 6.67 5.99
C LEU A 91 -12.14 7.63 5.28
N ARG A 92 -12.58 8.40 4.28
CA ARG A 92 -11.73 9.32 3.49
C ARG A 92 -10.95 10.35 4.31
N ARG A 93 -11.42 10.69 5.52
CA ARG A 93 -10.75 11.62 6.45
C ARG A 93 -9.72 10.96 7.37
N HIS A 94 -9.73 9.62 7.43
CA HIS A 94 -8.97 8.85 8.41
C HIS A 94 -8.07 7.78 7.77
N ALA A 95 -8.28 7.48 6.50
CA ALA A 95 -7.57 6.46 5.77
C ALA A 95 -7.18 6.92 4.37
N TRP A 96 -6.11 6.34 3.84
CA TRP A 96 -5.80 6.40 2.40
C TRP A 96 -6.07 5.05 1.77
N LEU A 97 -6.63 5.08 0.55
CA LEU A 97 -6.93 3.89 -0.23
C LEU A 97 -5.88 3.70 -1.31
N PHE A 98 -5.37 2.48 -1.40
CA PHE A 98 -4.47 1.99 -2.43
C PHE A 98 -5.17 0.83 -3.10
N ALA A 99 -5.11 0.78 -4.43
CA ALA A 99 -5.83 -0.22 -5.19
C ALA A 99 -4.90 -0.98 -6.13
N THR A 100 -5.33 -2.18 -6.49
CA THR A 100 -4.74 -2.94 -7.60
C THR A 100 -5.79 -3.37 -8.61
N SER A 101 -5.36 -3.49 -9.86
CA SER A 101 -6.19 -4.00 -10.95
C SER A 101 -5.34 -4.88 -11.89
N VAL A 102 -5.99 -5.61 -12.78
CA VAL A 102 -5.29 -6.34 -13.85
C VAL A 102 -4.80 -5.37 -14.93
N SER A 103 -5.54 -4.29 -15.19
CA SER A 103 -5.22 -3.26 -16.18
C SER A 103 -5.54 -1.86 -15.65
N ALA A 104 -4.82 -0.84 -16.13
CA ALA A 104 -5.09 0.56 -15.81
C ALA A 104 -6.55 0.96 -16.10
N ALA A 105 -7.07 0.50 -17.25
CA ALA A 105 -8.44 0.77 -17.69
C ALA A 105 -9.53 0.29 -16.72
N ASN A 106 -9.25 -0.75 -15.94
CA ASN A 106 -10.19 -1.28 -14.95
C ASN A 106 -10.23 -0.47 -13.65
N GLY A 107 -9.35 0.53 -13.47
CA GLY A 107 -9.29 1.34 -12.25
C GLY A 107 -9.51 2.84 -12.44
N THR A 108 -9.77 3.31 -13.67
CA THR A 108 -9.96 4.74 -13.98
C THR A 108 -11.19 5.36 -13.29
N ASN A 109 -12.22 4.58 -12.96
CA ASN A 109 -13.43 5.05 -12.29
C ASN A 109 -13.49 4.75 -10.78
N LEU A 110 -12.47 4.08 -10.23
CA LEU A 110 -12.56 3.54 -8.87
C LEU A 110 -12.72 4.63 -7.80
N THR A 111 -12.07 5.78 -7.98
CA THR A 111 -12.23 6.93 -7.07
C THR A 111 -13.66 7.45 -7.06
N GLN A 112 -14.32 7.52 -8.22
CA GLN A 112 -15.70 8.00 -8.35
C GLN A 112 -16.68 6.99 -7.76
N GLU A 113 -16.49 5.70 -8.06
CA GLU A 113 -17.33 4.61 -7.56
C GLU A 113 -17.30 4.48 -6.04
N LEU A 114 -16.12 4.65 -5.44
CA LEU A 114 -15.94 4.47 -4.00
C LEU A 114 -16.17 5.75 -3.17
N GLY A 115 -16.28 6.91 -3.82
CA GLY A 115 -16.34 8.21 -3.14
C GLY A 115 -15.10 8.49 -2.25
N MET A 116 -13.97 7.84 -2.56
CA MET A 116 -12.72 7.91 -1.82
C MET A 116 -11.55 7.92 -2.79
N GLU A 117 -10.63 8.86 -2.61
CA GLU A 117 -9.45 9.01 -3.47
C GLU A 117 -8.54 7.78 -3.37
N VAL A 118 -8.24 7.17 -4.52
CA VAL A 118 -7.23 6.13 -4.66
C VAL A 118 -5.86 6.79 -4.84
N LYS A 119 -4.98 6.67 -3.85
CA LYS A 119 -3.64 7.29 -3.85
C LYS A 119 -2.68 6.65 -4.86
N LEU A 120 -2.82 5.35 -5.09
CA LEU A 120 -2.08 4.64 -6.13
C LEU A 120 -2.87 3.43 -6.59
N LEU A 121 -3.15 3.39 -7.89
CA LEU A 121 -3.57 2.19 -8.61
C LEU A 121 -2.32 1.49 -9.12
N GLN A 122 -2.07 0.26 -8.66
CA GLN A 122 -1.00 -0.59 -9.14
C GLN A 122 -1.58 -1.69 -10.03
N ASP A 123 -1.25 -1.65 -11.31
CA ASP A 123 -1.65 -2.67 -12.28
C ASP A 123 -0.47 -3.56 -12.71
N TYR A 124 -0.76 -4.53 -13.58
CA TYR A 124 0.25 -5.49 -14.05
C TYR A 124 1.27 -4.88 -14.99
N GLU A 125 0.90 -3.87 -15.76
CA GLU A 125 1.82 -3.17 -16.65
C GLU A 125 2.88 -2.43 -15.83
N MET A 126 2.46 -1.72 -14.78
CA MET A 126 3.35 -1.06 -13.83
C MET A 126 4.32 -2.06 -13.20
N LEU A 127 3.82 -3.22 -12.75
CA LEU A 127 4.65 -4.26 -12.16
C LEU A 127 5.59 -4.93 -13.15
N ARG A 128 5.17 -5.13 -14.40
CA ARG A 128 6.02 -5.69 -15.46
C ARG A 128 7.21 -4.78 -15.75
N HIS A 129 6.99 -3.47 -15.78
CA HIS A 129 8.05 -2.51 -16.07
C HIS A 129 8.97 -2.22 -14.89
N HIS A 130 8.44 -2.21 -13.65
CA HIS A 130 9.20 -1.74 -12.49
C HIS A 130 9.58 -2.85 -11.51
N GLY A 131 8.91 -4.00 -11.55
CA GLY A 131 9.07 -5.06 -10.55
C GLY A 131 8.88 -4.51 -9.13
N TYR A 132 9.81 -4.87 -8.23
CA TYR A 132 9.80 -4.36 -6.85
C TYR A 132 10.13 -2.85 -6.75
N ARG A 133 10.74 -2.26 -7.77
CA ARG A 133 11.08 -0.82 -7.77
C ARG A 133 9.84 0.07 -7.88
N VAL A 134 8.65 -0.50 -8.09
CA VAL A 134 7.37 0.22 -7.93
C VAL A 134 7.25 0.88 -6.55
N ALA A 135 7.98 0.38 -5.55
CA ALA A 135 8.06 0.96 -4.21
C ALA A 135 8.57 2.42 -4.20
N THR A 136 9.33 2.87 -5.20
CA THR A 136 9.77 4.28 -5.28
C THR A 136 8.61 5.25 -5.42
N LYS A 137 7.48 4.81 -6.00
CA LYS A 137 6.26 5.63 -6.11
C LYS A 137 5.69 6.01 -4.74
N TYR A 138 5.99 5.23 -3.70
CA TYR A 138 5.51 5.50 -2.35
C TYR A 138 6.28 6.62 -1.65
N GLN A 139 7.46 7.00 -2.17
CA GLN A 139 8.27 8.04 -1.56
C GLN A 139 7.50 9.35 -1.40
N GLN A 140 6.95 9.87 -2.50
CA GLN A 140 6.21 11.13 -2.49
C GLN A 140 4.86 10.98 -1.80
N ILE A 141 4.17 9.85 -2.02
CA ILE A 141 2.83 9.60 -1.46
C ILE A 141 2.89 9.55 0.07
N LEU A 142 3.85 8.81 0.62
CA LEU A 142 4.00 8.60 2.07
C LEU A 142 5.04 9.52 2.70
N SER A 143 5.63 10.45 1.94
CA SER A 143 6.71 11.35 2.40
C SER A 143 7.89 10.61 3.04
N LEU A 144 8.29 9.47 2.45
CA LEU A 144 9.46 8.72 2.92
C LEU A 144 10.74 9.49 2.62
N SER A 145 11.68 9.48 3.56
CA SER A 145 13.04 9.96 3.32
C SER A 145 13.77 9.04 2.32
N LYS A 146 14.81 9.57 1.68
CA LYS A 146 15.63 8.77 0.76
C LYS A 146 16.21 7.50 1.42
N PRO A 147 16.78 7.54 2.65
CA PRO A 147 17.20 6.34 3.35
C PRO A 147 16.07 5.32 3.56
N GLN A 148 14.87 5.76 3.96
CA GLN A 148 13.72 4.86 4.13
C GLN A 148 13.32 4.19 2.81
N VAL A 149 13.40 4.89 1.69
CA VAL A 149 13.13 4.28 0.37
C VAL A 149 14.20 3.24 0.02
N ASP A 150 15.46 3.49 0.34
CA ASP A 150 16.55 2.55 0.09
C ASP A 150 16.37 1.26 0.93
N ASP A 151 16.05 1.41 2.22
CA ASP A 151 15.73 0.28 3.11
C ASP A 151 14.52 -0.51 2.60
N LEU A 152 13.48 0.20 2.14
CA LEU A 152 12.29 -0.41 1.57
C LEU A 152 12.61 -1.21 0.31
N LEU A 153 13.42 -0.66 -0.60
CA LEU A 153 13.84 -1.34 -1.82
C LEU A 153 14.70 -2.57 -1.52
N GLU A 154 15.63 -2.47 -0.56
CA GLU A 154 16.46 -3.59 -0.14
C GLU A 154 15.61 -4.72 0.44
N TYR A 155 14.69 -4.40 1.35
CA TYR A 155 13.75 -5.36 1.92
C TYR A 155 12.93 -6.06 0.83
N LEU A 156 12.35 -5.29 -0.10
CA LEU A 156 11.49 -5.84 -1.14
C LEU A 156 12.25 -6.69 -2.16
N ARG A 157 13.52 -6.37 -2.43
CA ARG A 157 14.38 -7.16 -3.33
C ARG A 157 14.41 -8.63 -2.92
N TYR A 158 14.56 -8.91 -1.63
CA TYR A 158 14.55 -10.28 -1.12
C TYR A 158 13.13 -10.83 -1.02
N TRP A 159 12.17 -10.02 -0.59
CA TRP A 159 10.78 -10.46 -0.41
C TRP A 159 10.17 -10.98 -1.72
N VAL A 160 10.38 -10.27 -2.84
CA VAL A 160 9.81 -10.70 -4.14
C VAL A 160 10.38 -12.02 -4.62
N VAL A 161 11.67 -12.28 -4.36
CA VAL A 161 12.33 -13.55 -4.70
C VAL A 161 11.70 -14.68 -3.90
N LEU A 162 11.59 -14.52 -2.57
CA LEU A 162 11.01 -15.55 -1.70
C LEU A 162 9.56 -15.88 -2.10
N ARG A 163 8.76 -14.88 -2.48
CA ARG A 163 7.36 -15.06 -2.90
C ARG A 163 7.20 -15.61 -4.31
N GLN A 164 8.20 -15.46 -5.19
CA GLN A 164 8.24 -16.12 -6.49
C GLN A 164 8.59 -17.60 -6.36
N CYS A 165 9.55 -17.93 -5.49
CA CYS A 165 10.07 -19.29 -5.37
C CYS A 165 9.24 -20.19 -4.45
N CYS A 166 8.69 -19.68 -3.34
CA CYS A 166 8.09 -20.51 -2.29
C CYS A 166 6.92 -19.80 -1.57
N GLY A 167 5.68 -20.23 -1.81
CA GLY A 167 4.53 -19.81 -1.00
C GLY A 167 3.16 -20.28 -1.52
N MET A 168 2.15 -20.35 -0.64
CA MET A 168 0.77 -20.75 -0.98
C MET A 168 0.09 -19.88 -2.06
N GLN A 169 0.68 -18.74 -2.40
CA GLN A 169 0.17 -17.77 -3.39
C GLN A 169 1.11 -17.60 -4.60
N MET A 170 2.01 -18.57 -4.82
CA MET A 170 2.91 -18.62 -5.98
C MET A 170 2.11 -18.54 -7.30
N SER A 171 2.59 -17.72 -8.25
CA SER A 171 1.91 -17.58 -9.54
C SER A 171 1.88 -18.92 -10.28
N ALA A 172 0.81 -19.16 -11.03
CA ALA A 172 0.69 -20.39 -11.81
C ALA A 172 1.84 -20.56 -12.80
N GLU A 173 2.29 -19.46 -13.41
CA GLU A 173 3.42 -19.44 -14.34
C GLU A 173 4.73 -19.91 -13.70
N TRP A 174 5.06 -19.43 -12.50
CA TRP A 174 6.29 -19.86 -11.83
C TRP A 174 6.21 -21.32 -11.36
N ARG A 175 5.01 -21.79 -10.98
CA ARG A 175 4.79 -23.24 -10.73
C ARG A 175 5.02 -24.06 -12.00
N ALA A 176 4.56 -23.59 -13.15
CA ALA A 176 4.79 -24.27 -14.43
C ALA A 176 6.30 -24.35 -14.75
N ARG A 177 7.05 -23.25 -14.58
CA ARG A 177 8.51 -23.23 -14.80
C ARG A 177 9.29 -24.17 -13.87
N LEU A 178 8.82 -24.42 -12.65
CA LEU A 178 9.45 -25.41 -11.75
C LEU A 178 9.14 -26.86 -12.16
N VAL A 179 7.98 -27.12 -12.77
CA VAL A 179 7.59 -28.46 -13.23
C VAL A 179 8.27 -28.82 -14.55
N GLU A 180 8.49 -27.84 -15.43
CA GLU A 180 9.12 -28.07 -16.74
C GLU A 180 10.64 -28.24 -16.68
N GLY A 181 11.29 -27.89 -15.55
CA GLY A 181 12.74 -27.96 -15.40
C GLY A 181 13.48 -26.96 -16.30
N PRO A 182 14.77 -26.69 -16.05
CA PRO A 182 15.55 -25.80 -16.92
C PRO A 182 15.73 -26.46 -18.29
N THR A 183 15.17 -25.84 -19.33
CA THR A 183 15.58 -26.12 -20.72
C THR A 183 16.97 -25.54 -20.92
N HIS A 184 17.96 -26.42 -21.02
CA HIS A 184 19.32 -26.11 -21.46
C HIS A 184 19.36 -25.77 -22.95
#